data_AF-A0A0D2XBU2-F1
#
_entry.id   AF-A0A0D2XBU2-F1
#
_cell.length_a   1.000
_cell.length_b   1.000
_cell.length_c   1.000
_cell.angle_alpha   90.00
_cell.angle_beta   90.00
_cell.angle_gamma   90.00
#
_symmetry.space_group_name_H-M   'P 1'
#
loop_
_entity.id
_entity.type
_entity.pdbx_description
1 polymer ?
#
loop_
_entity_poly.entity_id
_entity_poly.type
_entity_poly.pdbx_seq_one_letter_code
_entity_poly.pdbx_strand_id
1 'polypeptide(L)'
;MASRAFLLGMRESMVNDGCNCGFGRSPEERLSKLRDLLDQLRYILDGLPTHMRQWGPGDNYQPFDSSDRRQGAFTEAHIEHLQNESTRANLHVSHLWLQNFLLDKMDVALQEMTDREGDDSYIATQLKQNWKDREDVSRQLLHILHSIPHAYLEPNGLYLIYKVRSIASSLLNCPFEMDRQLSRRVSEYIQEFTKVLSYLDRSEIVNTDGLRSWIDEGQHINHDT
;
A
#
# COMPACT_ATOMS: atom_id res chain seq x y z
N MET A 1 15.67 2.06 -11.20
CA MET A 1 15.60 3.33 -10.44
C MET A 1 14.59 3.29 -9.29
N ALA A 2 13.36 2.78 -9.47
CA ALA A 2 12.36 2.64 -8.39
C ALA A 2 12.87 1.85 -7.16
N SER A 3 13.60 0.75 -7.35
CA SER A 3 14.21 -0.03 -6.25
C SER A 3 15.17 0.78 -5.37
N ARG A 4 15.93 1.74 -5.94
CA ARG A 4 16.92 2.54 -5.18
C ARG A 4 16.24 3.60 -4.32
N ALA A 5 15.13 4.17 -4.77
CA ALA A 5 14.38 5.17 -4.00
C ALA A 5 13.40 4.52 -3.02
N PHE A 6 12.86 3.32 -3.31
CA PHE A 6 12.23 2.47 -2.29
C PHE A 6 13.23 2.10 -1.18
N LEU A 7 14.47 1.73 -1.54
CA LEU A 7 15.53 1.48 -0.56
C LEU A 7 15.94 2.74 0.21
N LEU A 8 15.93 3.93 -0.39
CA LEU A 8 16.18 5.18 0.35
C LEU A 8 15.05 5.47 1.33
N GLY A 9 13.78 5.43 0.89
CA GLY A 9 12.63 5.62 1.76
C GLY A 9 12.57 4.59 2.91
N MET A 10 12.80 3.31 2.60
CA MET A 10 12.87 2.24 3.59
C MET A 10 14.10 2.32 4.50
N ARG A 11 15.29 2.68 3.98
CA ARG A 11 16.51 2.78 4.80
C ARG A 11 16.42 3.95 5.77
N GLU A 12 15.91 5.10 5.32
CA GLU A 12 15.74 6.25 6.21
C GLU A 12 14.63 6.02 7.23
N SER A 13 13.54 5.33 6.85
CA SER A 13 12.42 4.94 7.72
C SER A 13 12.77 3.84 8.73
N MET A 14 13.44 2.75 8.32
CA MET A 14 13.68 1.56 9.15
C MET A 14 14.99 1.59 9.94
N VAL A 15 16.05 2.27 9.46
CA VAL A 15 17.34 2.33 10.20
C VAL A 15 17.25 3.27 11.41
N ASN A 16 16.19 4.07 11.49
CA ASN A 16 15.98 5.08 12.53
C ASN A 16 14.78 4.81 13.44
N ASP A 17 14.23 3.59 13.44
CA ASP A 17 13.24 3.18 14.45
C ASP A 17 13.93 3.16 15.83
N GLY A 18 13.94 4.33 16.49
CA GLY A 18 14.58 4.59 17.78
C GLY A 18 15.67 5.67 17.79
N CYS A 19 16.13 6.20 16.64
CA CYS A 19 17.15 7.25 16.60
C CYS A 19 16.78 8.41 15.66
N ASN A 20 16.63 9.61 16.22
CA ASN A 20 16.39 10.86 15.46
C ASN A 20 17.60 11.33 14.62
N CYS A 21 18.64 10.51 14.45
CA CYS A 21 19.91 10.92 13.88
C CYS A 21 19.89 11.07 12.34
N GLY A 22 19.01 10.36 11.61
CA GLY A 22 18.99 10.42 10.13
C GLY A 22 18.28 11.64 9.53
N PHE A 23 17.26 12.17 10.19
CA PHE A 23 16.40 13.23 9.62
C PHE A 23 16.75 14.66 10.08
N GLY A 24 17.74 14.84 10.95
CA GLY A 24 18.11 16.16 11.48
C GLY A 24 17.91 16.24 12.99
N ARG A 25 18.64 17.15 13.64
CA ARG A 25 18.65 17.23 15.11
C ARG A 25 17.45 18.01 15.64
N SER A 26 16.91 18.93 14.85
CA SER A 26 15.72 19.71 15.20
C SER A 26 14.46 19.14 14.52
N PRO A 27 13.27 19.34 15.09
CA PRO A 27 12.02 18.91 14.48
C PRO A 27 11.72 19.66 13.17
N GLU A 28 12.20 20.90 13.00
CA GLU A 28 12.07 21.68 11.76
C GLU A 28 12.89 21.08 10.61
N GLU A 29 14.15 20.72 10.89
CA GLU A 29 15.01 20.03 9.92
C GLU A 29 14.39 18.69 9.49
N ARG A 30 13.87 17.95 10.46
CA ARG A 30 13.19 16.67 10.25
C ARG A 30 11.96 16.84 9.36
N LEU A 31 11.11 17.81 9.68
CA LEU A 31 9.91 18.12 8.90
C LEU A 31 10.26 18.49 7.45
N SER A 32 11.30 19.31 7.25
CA SER A 32 11.75 19.70 5.90
C SER A 32 12.19 18.48 5.09
N LYS A 33 13.04 17.62 5.65
CA LYS A 33 13.52 16.42 4.93
C LYS A 33 12.39 15.42 4.63
N LEU A 34 11.46 15.25 5.56
CA LEU A 34 10.31 14.37 5.35
C LEU A 34 9.42 14.88 4.21
N ARG A 35 9.23 16.20 4.08
CA ARG A 35 8.52 16.81 2.93
C ARG A 35 9.27 16.57 1.62
N ASP A 36 10.57 16.82 1.59
CA ASP A 36 11.40 16.59 0.40
C ASP A 36 11.34 15.12 -0.04
N LEU A 37 11.32 14.20 0.91
CA LEU A 37 11.21 12.76 0.64
C LEU A 37 9.80 12.39 0.14
N LEU A 38 8.74 12.96 0.73
CA LEU A 38 7.37 12.74 0.28
C LEU A 38 7.17 13.24 -1.16
N ASP A 39 7.69 14.42 -1.50
CA ASP A 39 7.61 14.99 -2.85
C ASP A 39 8.37 14.15 -3.89
N GLN A 40 9.55 13.62 -3.53
CA GLN A 40 10.25 12.66 -4.37
C GLN A 40 9.46 11.36 -4.55
N LEU A 41 8.85 10.88 -3.47
CA LEU A 41 8.10 9.64 -3.48
C LEU A 41 6.86 9.75 -4.37
N ARG A 42 6.14 10.88 -4.38
CA ARG A 42 4.90 11.08 -5.17
C ARG A 42 5.02 10.65 -6.64
N TYR A 43 6.17 10.93 -7.27
CA TYR A 43 6.37 10.73 -8.71
C TYR A 43 7.34 9.57 -9.05
N ILE A 44 7.79 8.81 -8.05
CA ILE A 44 8.78 7.74 -8.22
C ILE A 44 8.32 6.63 -9.18
N LEU A 45 7.01 6.44 -9.31
CA LEU A 45 6.40 5.38 -10.12
C LEU A 45 5.98 5.84 -11.53
N ASP A 46 6.12 7.13 -11.86
CA ASP A 46 5.71 7.66 -13.17
C ASP A 46 6.54 7.06 -14.32
N GLY A 47 7.78 6.68 -14.03
CA GLY A 47 8.70 6.05 -14.97
C GLY A 47 8.48 4.56 -15.20
N LEU A 48 7.44 3.95 -14.61
CA LEU A 48 7.18 2.52 -14.79
C LEU A 48 6.71 2.18 -16.21
N PRO A 49 7.02 0.95 -16.69
CA PRO A 49 6.41 0.39 -17.90
C PRO A 49 4.88 0.44 -17.84
N THR A 50 4.23 0.60 -19.00
CA THR A 50 2.78 0.82 -19.09
C THR A 50 1.94 -0.22 -18.34
N HIS A 51 2.30 -1.50 -18.42
CA HIS A 51 1.61 -2.59 -17.72
C HIS A 51 1.79 -2.55 -16.18
N MET A 52 2.80 -1.84 -15.68
CA MET A 52 3.04 -1.67 -14.24
C MET A 52 2.51 -0.34 -13.70
N ARG A 53 1.93 0.54 -14.54
CA ARG A 53 1.43 1.84 -14.08
C ARG A 53 0.16 1.69 -13.24
N GLN A 54 -0.08 2.66 -12.37
CA GLN A 54 -1.25 2.69 -11.49
C GLN A 54 -2.55 2.61 -12.30
N TRP A 55 -2.59 3.35 -13.42
CA TRP A 55 -3.68 3.40 -14.40
C TRP A 55 -3.29 2.80 -15.75
N GLY A 56 -2.47 1.74 -15.75
CA GLY A 56 -2.20 1.01 -16.99
C GLY A 56 -3.51 0.60 -17.66
N PRO A 57 -3.61 0.58 -19.01
CA PRO A 57 -4.74 -0.06 -19.66
C PRO A 57 -4.81 -1.46 -19.07
N GLY A 58 -5.91 -1.76 -18.38
CA GLY A 58 -6.21 -3.13 -18.01
C GLY A 58 -6.21 -3.86 -19.34
N ASP A 59 -5.15 -4.63 -19.61
CA ASP A 59 -5.10 -5.42 -20.83
C ASP A 59 -6.42 -6.16 -20.88
N ASN A 60 -7.00 -6.30 -22.08
CA ASN A 60 -8.25 -6.99 -22.34
C ASN A 60 -8.12 -8.49 -22.04
N TYR A 61 -7.67 -8.83 -20.85
CA TYR A 61 -7.49 -10.16 -20.34
C TYR A 61 -8.87 -10.63 -19.94
N GLN A 62 -9.48 -11.42 -20.82
CA GLN A 62 -10.72 -12.11 -20.48
C GLN A 62 -10.42 -13.06 -19.32
N PRO A 63 -11.14 -12.95 -18.20
CA PRO A 63 -11.06 -13.94 -17.14
C PRO A 63 -11.30 -15.33 -17.75
N PHE A 64 -10.47 -16.29 -17.39
CA PHE A 64 -10.63 -17.68 -17.83
C PHE A 64 -12.05 -18.15 -17.49
N ASP A 65 -12.84 -18.49 -18.51
CA ASP A 65 -14.16 -19.06 -18.28
C ASP A 65 -13.99 -20.44 -17.64
N SER A 66 -14.59 -20.61 -16.47
CA SER A 66 -14.45 -21.83 -15.67
C SER A 66 -15.06 -23.08 -16.35
N SER A 67 -15.69 -22.90 -17.52
CA SER A 67 -16.20 -23.97 -18.38
C SER A 67 -15.12 -24.75 -19.14
N ASP A 68 -13.93 -24.19 -19.35
CA ASP A 68 -12.84 -24.82 -20.14
C ASP A 68 -11.87 -25.66 -19.29
N ARG A 69 -12.40 -26.35 -18.27
CA ARG A 69 -11.65 -27.31 -17.41
C ARG A 69 -11.04 -28.52 -18.16
N ARG A 70 -11.12 -28.59 -19.49
CA ARG A 70 -10.68 -29.74 -20.30
C ARG A 70 -9.30 -29.58 -20.96
N GLN A 71 -8.65 -28.42 -20.88
CA GLN A 71 -7.25 -28.27 -21.29
C GLN A 71 -6.40 -27.79 -20.11
N GLY A 72 -5.82 -28.73 -19.38
CA GLY A 72 -4.95 -28.51 -18.22
C GLY A 72 -3.57 -27.95 -18.56
N ALA A 73 -3.49 -26.74 -19.12
CA ALA A 73 -2.24 -26.00 -19.20
C ALA A 73 -2.49 -24.55 -18.79
N PHE A 74 -2.07 -24.18 -17.57
CA PHE A 74 -1.70 -22.81 -17.28
C PHE A 74 -0.66 -22.40 -18.32
N THR A 75 -1.03 -21.56 -19.28
CA THR A 75 -0.08 -21.07 -20.26
C THR A 75 0.93 -20.15 -19.57
N GLU A 76 2.17 -20.15 -20.02
CA GLU A 76 3.24 -19.28 -19.51
C GLU A 76 2.78 -17.81 -19.46
N ALA A 77 2.06 -17.35 -20.49
CA ALA A 77 1.45 -16.03 -20.55
C ALA A 77 0.45 -15.73 -19.40
N HIS A 78 -0.29 -16.74 -18.91
CA HIS A 78 -1.21 -16.56 -17.78
C HIS A 78 -0.46 -16.40 -16.46
N ILE A 79 0.61 -17.18 -16.27
CA ILE A 79 1.47 -17.07 -15.09
C ILE A 79 2.16 -15.70 -15.07
N GLU A 80 2.70 -15.27 -16.20
CA GLU A 80 3.31 -13.94 -16.33
C GLU A 80 2.31 -12.81 -16.03
N HIS A 81 1.08 -12.90 -16.55
CA HIS A 81 0.06 -11.90 -16.28
C HIS A 81 -0.30 -11.83 -14.79
N LEU A 82 -0.52 -12.99 -14.15
CA LEU A 82 -0.79 -13.06 -12.71
C LEU A 82 0.36 -12.46 -11.89
N GLN A 83 1.60 -12.79 -12.24
CA GLN A 83 2.79 -12.24 -11.58
C GLN A 83 2.89 -10.72 -11.75
N ASN A 84 2.60 -10.22 -12.95
CA ASN A 84 2.61 -8.78 -13.24
C ASN A 84 1.56 -8.04 -12.42
N GLU A 85 0.32 -8.52 -12.42
CA GLU A 85 -0.77 -7.90 -11.66
C GLU A 85 -0.53 -7.95 -10.14
N SER A 86 -0.01 -9.08 -9.64
CA SER A 86 0.34 -9.21 -8.23
C SER A 86 1.51 -8.29 -7.83
N THR A 87 2.52 -8.17 -8.70
CA THR A 87 3.66 -7.27 -8.47
C THR A 87 3.23 -5.81 -8.55
N ARG A 88 2.35 -5.46 -9.50
CA ARG A 88 1.75 -4.13 -9.65
C ARG A 88 0.98 -3.74 -8.39
N ALA A 89 0.12 -4.62 -7.88
CA ALA A 89 -0.61 -4.41 -6.64
C ALA A 89 0.35 -4.11 -5.47
N ASN A 90 1.34 -4.97 -5.26
CA ASN A 90 2.30 -4.79 -4.17
C ASN A 90 3.06 -3.46 -4.28
N LEU A 91 3.52 -3.12 -5.48
CA LEU A 91 4.30 -1.92 -5.73
C LEU A 91 3.52 -0.65 -5.40
N HIS A 92 2.31 -0.50 -5.93
CA HIS A 92 1.49 0.70 -5.72
C HIS A 92 0.97 0.80 -4.30
N VAL A 93 0.56 -0.31 -3.67
CA VAL A 93 0.14 -0.28 -2.26
C VAL A 93 1.32 0.08 -1.36
N SER A 94 2.51 -0.47 -1.61
CA SER A 94 3.71 -0.12 -0.84
C SER A 94 4.08 1.34 -0.99
N HIS A 95 3.93 1.88 -2.20
CA HIS A 95 4.20 3.29 -2.50
C HIS A 95 3.25 4.22 -1.74
N LEU A 96 1.95 3.94 -1.76
CA LEU A 96 0.96 4.69 -0.98
C LEU A 96 1.16 4.54 0.54
N TRP A 97 1.52 3.35 1.00
CA TRP A 97 1.83 3.11 2.41
C TRP A 97 3.04 3.90 2.89
N LEU A 98 4.11 3.98 2.10
CA LEU A 98 5.27 4.81 2.42
C LEU A 98 4.89 6.31 2.45
N GLN A 99 4.04 6.79 1.54
CA GLN A 99 3.55 8.17 1.59
C GLN A 99 2.80 8.44 2.91
N ASN A 100 1.89 7.54 3.30
CA ASN A 100 1.17 7.66 4.58
C ASN A 100 2.11 7.61 5.79
N PHE A 101 3.10 6.70 5.77
CA PHE A 101 4.10 6.60 6.84
C PHE A 101 4.87 7.91 7.03
N LEU A 102 5.28 8.56 5.93
CA LEU A 102 5.98 9.85 6.00
C LEU A 102 5.08 10.95 6.58
N LEU A 103 3.80 10.99 6.20
CA LEU A 103 2.82 11.91 6.79
C LEU A 103 2.69 11.69 8.31
N ASP A 104 2.66 10.45 8.77
CA ASP A 104 2.62 10.13 10.21
C ASP A 104 3.88 10.63 10.94
N LYS A 105 5.06 10.50 10.34
CA LYS A 105 6.31 11.04 10.91
C LYS A 105 6.33 12.58 10.88
N MET A 106 5.73 13.21 9.89
CA MET A 106 5.60 14.66 9.81
C MET A 106 4.71 15.20 10.93
N ASP A 107 3.61 14.52 11.24
CA ASP A 107 2.73 14.91 12.35
C ASP A 107 3.44 14.81 13.71
N VAL A 108 4.26 13.76 13.91
CA VAL A 108 5.09 13.66 15.13
C VAL A 108 6.06 14.83 15.23
N ALA A 109 6.74 15.19 14.13
CA ALA A 109 7.65 16.34 14.12
C ALA A 109 6.91 17.67 14.39
N LEU A 110 5.71 17.84 13.82
CA LEU A 110 4.87 19.01 14.06
C LEU A 110 4.41 19.09 15.53
N GLN A 111 4.03 17.98 16.14
CA GLN A 111 3.65 17.94 17.55
C GLN A 111 4.84 18.27 18.47
N GLU A 112 6.04 17.77 18.16
CA GLU A 112 7.28 18.15 18.87
C GLU A 112 7.57 19.65 18.79
N MET A 113 7.15 20.33 17.71
CA MET A 113 7.29 21.79 17.56
C MET A 113 6.25 22.54 18.40
N THR A 114 5.01 22.05 18.48
CA THR A 114 3.95 22.64 19.32
C THR A 114 4.39 22.71 20.78
N ASP A 115 4.93 21.60 21.30
CA ASP A 115 5.31 21.46 22.70
C ASP A 115 6.48 22.40 23.12
N ARG A 116 7.16 23.04 22.15
CA ARG A 116 8.36 23.86 22.35
C ARG A 116 8.15 25.38 22.22
N GLU A 117 6.91 25.87 22.17
CA GLU A 117 6.51 27.29 21.92
C GLU A 117 6.24 27.64 20.43
N GLY A 118 5.74 26.68 19.63
CA GLY A 118 5.42 26.90 18.21
C GLY A 118 4.22 27.82 17.94
N ASP A 119 4.16 28.39 16.73
CA ASP A 119 2.96 29.07 16.20
C ASP A 119 1.85 28.03 15.93
N ASP A 120 0.92 27.92 16.89
CA ASP A 120 -0.24 27.02 16.83
C ASP A 120 -1.03 27.12 15.51
N SER A 121 -1.08 28.32 14.91
CA SER A 121 -1.83 28.53 13.66
C SER A 121 -1.14 27.89 12.46
N TYR A 122 0.18 28.03 12.36
CA TYR A 122 0.98 27.38 11.32
C TYR A 122 0.90 25.86 11.46
N ILE A 123 1.07 25.32 12.67
CA ILE A 123 1.06 23.87 12.91
C ILE A 123 -0.31 23.28 12.58
N ALA A 124 -1.41 23.90 13.04
CA ALA A 124 -2.76 23.44 12.71
C ALA A 124 -3.02 23.42 11.19
N THR A 125 -2.50 24.41 10.46
CA THR A 125 -2.60 24.46 8.99
C THR A 125 -1.85 23.31 8.33
N GLN A 126 -0.65 22.97 8.83
CA GLN A 126 0.15 21.86 8.32
C GLN A 126 -0.50 20.50 8.61
N LEU A 127 -0.96 20.27 9.83
CA LEU A 127 -1.68 19.04 10.20
C LEU A 127 -2.94 18.87 9.34
N LYS A 128 -3.66 19.96 9.05
CA LYS A 128 -4.81 19.94 8.14
C LYS A 128 -4.43 19.58 6.71
N GLN A 129 -3.28 20.04 6.23
CA GLN A 129 -2.79 19.66 4.90
C GLN A 129 -2.37 18.18 4.86
N ASN A 130 -1.61 17.71 5.86
CA ASN A 130 -1.21 16.31 5.97
C ASN A 130 -2.43 15.37 5.99
N TRP A 131 -3.51 15.76 6.70
CA TRP A 131 -4.75 14.99 6.72
C TRP A 131 -5.42 14.91 5.34
N LYS A 132 -5.45 16.01 4.57
CA LYS A 132 -5.96 15.98 3.18
C LYS A 132 -5.13 15.07 2.28
N ASP A 133 -3.80 15.08 2.47
CA ASP A 133 -2.91 14.20 1.72
C ASP A 133 -3.19 12.71 2.08
N ARG A 134 -3.52 12.40 3.34
CA ARG A 134 -3.98 11.05 3.75
C ARG A 134 -5.31 10.65 3.11
N GLU A 135 -6.25 11.59 3.02
CA GLU A 135 -7.52 11.37 2.32
C GLU A 135 -7.26 10.99 0.85
N ASP A 136 -6.34 11.69 0.19
CA ASP A 136 -5.98 11.38 -1.19
C ASP A 136 -5.30 10.01 -1.33
N VAL A 137 -4.35 9.69 -0.43
CA VAL A 137 -3.71 8.37 -0.37
C VAL A 137 -4.76 7.26 -0.20
N SER A 138 -5.76 7.48 0.64
CA SER A 138 -6.83 6.51 0.89
C SER A 138 -7.73 6.31 -0.34
N ARG A 139 -8.09 7.39 -1.01
CA ARG A 139 -8.84 7.36 -2.27
C ARG A 139 -8.08 6.59 -3.36
N GLN A 140 -6.78 6.86 -3.51
CA GLN A 140 -5.94 6.15 -4.47
C GLN A 140 -5.80 4.66 -4.14
N LEU A 141 -5.65 4.32 -2.85
CA LEU A 141 -5.54 2.94 -2.39
C LEU A 141 -6.82 2.14 -2.71
N LEU A 142 -7.99 2.68 -2.37
CA LEU A 142 -9.26 2.01 -2.68
C LEU A 142 -9.43 1.79 -4.17
N HIS A 143 -9.04 2.77 -5.00
CA HIS A 143 -9.08 2.56 -6.44
C HIS A 143 -8.21 1.36 -6.85
N ILE A 144 -6.95 1.28 -6.41
CA ILE A 144 -6.09 0.13 -6.74
C ILE A 144 -6.74 -1.18 -6.32
N LEU A 145 -7.21 -1.26 -5.08
CA LEU A 145 -7.83 -2.46 -4.51
C LEU A 145 -9.11 -2.90 -5.23
N HIS A 146 -9.88 -1.97 -5.78
CA HIS A 146 -11.07 -2.27 -6.57
C HIS A 146 -10.79 -2.52 -8.05
N SER A 147 -9.68 -2.01 -8.57
CA SER A 147 -9.28 -2.16 -9.97
C SER A 147 -8.59 -3.49 -10.29
N ILE A 148 -8.05 -4.17 -9.26
CA ILE A 148 -7.30 -5.43 -9.41
C ILE A 148 -8.18 -6.60 -8.94
N PRO A 149 -8.43 -7.62 -9.79
CA PRO A 149 -9.12 -8.83 -9.38
C PRO A 149 -8.50 -9.48 -8.13
N HIS A 150 -9.36 -9.97 -7.23
CA HIS A 150 -8.92 -10.51 -5.94
C HIS A 150 -7.90 -11.65 -6.04
N ALA A 151 -7.98 -12.50 -7.07
CA ALA A 151 -7.03 -13.58 -7.32
C ALA A 151 -5.58 -13.08 -7.48
N TYR A 152 -5.38 -11.83 -7.89
CA TYR A 152 -4.05 -11.23 -8.05
C TYR A 152 -3.58 -10.50 -6.77
N LEU A 153 -4.50 -10.20 -5.85
CA LEU A 153 -4.19 -9.60 -4.54
C LEU A 153 -3.79 -10.65 -3.50
N GLU A 154 -4.38 -11.84 -3.56
CA GLU A 154 -4.16 -12.97 -2.65
C GLU A 154 -2.67 -13.28 -2.37
N PRO A 155 -1.76 -13.30 -3.37
CA PRO A 155 -0.34 -13.57 -3.09
C PRO A 155 0.34 -12.55 -2.17
N ASN A 156 -0.23 -11.35 -2.01
CA ASN A 156 0.26 -10.31 -1.11
C ASN A 156 -0.46 -10.28 0.26
N GLY A 157 -1.42 -11.20 0.49
CA GLY A 157 -2.45 -11.19 1.55
C GLY A 157 -2.08 -10.48 2.85
N LEU A 158 -1.25 -11.11 3.70
CA LEU A 158 -0.93 -10.60 5.03
C LEU A 158 -0.27 -9.21 5.00
N TYR A 159 0.67 -8.97 4.07
CA TYR A 159 1.35 -7.69 3.95
C TYR A 159 0.41 -6.59 3.42
N LEU A 160 -0.49 -6.95 2.51
CA LEU A 160 -1.52 -6.06 2.00
C LEU A 160 -2.49 -5.67 3.13
N ILE A 161 -2.95 -6.64 3.93
CA ILE A 161 -3.79 -6.43 5.11
C ILE A 161 -3.15 -5.43 6.07
N TYR A 162 -1.86 -5.61 6.39
CA TYR A 162 -1.13 -4.69 7.26
C TYR A 162 -1.11 -3.25 6.70
N LYS A 163 -0.74 -3.09 5.43
CA LYS A 163 -0.62 -1.77 4.78
C LYS A 163 -1.97 -1.07 4.66
N VAL A 164 -3.02 -1.80 4.25
CA VAL A 164 -4.38 -1.28 4.12
C VAL A 164 -4.91 -0.84 5.48
N ARG A 165 -4.74 -1.66 6.53
CA ARG A 165 -5.13 -1.30 7.89
C ARG A 165 -4.40 -0.06 8.39
N SER A 166 -3.09 0.02 8.14
CA SER A 166 -2.27 1.18 8.54
C SER A 166 -2.80 2.49 7.93
N ILE A 167 -3.12 2.48 6.63
CA ILE A 167 -3.65 3.67 5.93
C ILE A 167 -5.08 3.97 6.39
N ALA A 168 -5.95 2.96 6.52
CA ALA A 168 -7.32 3.17 6.96
C ALA A 168 -7.39 3.80 8.36
N SER A 169 -6.57 3.33 9.29
CA SER A 169 -6.50 3.88 10.65
C SER A 169 -5.97 5.32 10.68
N SER A 170 -5.10 5.72 9.76
CA SER A 170 -4.53 7.08 9.77
C SER A 170 -5.57 8.15 9.45
N LEU A 171 -6.64 7.82 8.70
CA LEU A 171 -7.77 8.73 8.46
C LEU A 171 -8.49 9.16 9.73
N LEU A 172 -8.48 8.30 10.76
CA LEU A 172 -9.13 8.57 12.03
C LEU A 172 -8.37 9.61 12.87
N ASN A 173 -7.11 9.87 12.55
CA ASN A 173 -6.28 10.88 13.22
C ASN A 173 -6.58 12.30 12.68
N CYS A 174 -7.86 12.72 12.74
CA CYS A 174 -8.27 14.05 12.29
C CYS A 174 -7.89 15.13 13.33
N PRO A 175 -7.03 16.12 12.99
CA PRO A 175 -6.52 17.11 13.94
C PRO A 175 -7.48 18.29 14.17
N PHE A 176 -8.70 18.23 13.64
CA PHE A 176 -9.71 19.27 13.73
C PHE A 176 -11.12 18.68 13.81
N GLU A 177 -12.08 19.51 14.22
CA GLU A 177 -13.48 19.09 14.28
C GLU A 177 -13.99 18.73 12.88
N MET A 178 -14.49 17.50 12.74
CA MET A 178 -15.06 17.04 11.48
C MET A 178 -16.46 17.62 11.31
N ASP A 179 -16.67 18.34 10.21
CA ASP A 179 -18.02 18.66 9.80
C ASP A 179 -18.81 17.39 9.41
N ARG A 180 -20.13 17.52 9.29
CA ARG A 180 -21.02 16.39 8.97
C ARG A 180 -20.68 15.71 7.65
N GLN A 181 -20.25 16.46 6.64
CA GLN A 181 -19.94 15.91 5.31
C GLN A 181 -18.63 15.14 5.35
N LEU A 182 -17.61 15.68 6.03
CA LEU A 182 -16.33 15.05 6.23
C LEU A 182 -16.46 13.76 7.03
N SER A 183 -17.17 13.80 8.15
CA SER A 183 -17.43 12.62 8.99
C SER A 183 -18.13 11.52 8.19
N ARG A 184 -19.12 11.87 7.35
CA ARG A 184 -19.78 10.90 6.47
C ARG A 184 -18.79 10.28 5.49
N ARG A 185 -17.97 11.10 4.83
CA ARG A 185 -17.00 10.64 3.84
C ARG A 185 -15.91 9.74 4.45
N VAL A 186 -15.39 10.09 5.61
CA VAL A 186 -14.46 9.24 6.37
C VAL A 186 -15.12 7.91 6.72
N SER A 187 -16.38 7.93 7.17
CA SER A 187 -17.12 6.70 7.46
C SER A 187 -17.27 5.81 6.21
N GLU A 188 -17.53 6.40 5.05
CA GLU A 188 -17.59 5.69 3.77
C GLU A 188 -16.23 5.03 3.43
N TYR A 189 -15.11 5.76 3.57
CA TYR A 189 -13.78 5.18 3.36
C TYR A 189 -13.50 3.99 4.29
N ILE A 190 -13.77 4.15 5.60
CA ILE A 190 -13.56 3.10 6.59
C ILE A 190 -14.42 1.86 6.30
N GLN A 191 -15.66 2.07 5.87
CA GLN A 191 -16.55 0.98 5.47
C GLN A 191 -15.99 0.21 4.27
N GLU A 192 -15.50 0.90 3.24
CA GLU A 192 -14.91 0.23 2.06
C GLU A 192 -13.60 -0.50 2.43
N PHE A 193 -12.73 0.08 3.25
CA PHE A 193 -11.54 -0.61 3.74
C PHE A 193 -11.89 -1.86 4.55
N THR A 194 -12.93 -1.80 5.39
CA THR A 194 -13.38 -2.96 6.17
C THR A 194 -13.88 -4.08 5.26
N LYS A 195 -14.61 -3.75 4.18
CA LYS A 195 -15.00 -4.74 3.17
C LYS A 195 -13.78 -5.39 2.53
N VAL A 196 -12.82 -4.60 2.03
CA VAL A 196 -11.60 -5.13 1.41
C VAL A 196 -10.83 -6.04 2.39
N LEU A 197 -10.62 -5.58 3.62
CA LEU A 197 -9.93 -6.36 4.65
C LEU A 197 -10.66 -7.68 4.95
N SER A 198 -11.99 -7.68 5.02
CA SER A 198 -12.77 -8.92 5.23
C SER A 198 -12.62 -9.93 4.10
N TYR A 199 -12.38 -9.48 2.86
CA TYR A 199 -12.12 -10.37 1.73
C TYR A 199 -10.68 -10.92 1.77
N LEU A 200 -9.70 -10.07 2.06
CA LEU A 200 -8.30 -10.48 2.18
C LEU A 200 -8.09 -11.48 3.33
N ASP A 201 -8.78 -11.30 4.45
CA ASP A 201 -8.74 -12.22 5.59
C ASP A 201 -9.29 -13.61 5.24
N ARG A 202 -10.33 -13.68 4.40
CA ARG A 202 -10.86 -14.96 3.88
C ARG A 202 -9.90 -15.66 2.92
N SER A 203 -9.06 -14.91 2.20
CA SER A 203 -8.06 -15.48 1.29
C SER A 203 -6.90 -16.16 2.05
N GLU A 204 -6.64 -15.79 3.30
CA GLU A 204 -5.67 -16.54 4.13
C GLU A 204 -6.17 -17.96 4.48
N ILE A 205 -7.48 -18.22 4.35
CA ILE A 205 -8.11 -19.51 4.68
C ILE A 205 -8.16 -20.46 3.46
N VAL A 206 -7.92 -19.98 2.23
CA VAL A 206 -8.02 -20.76 0.98
C VAL A 206 -6.93 -20.24 0.03
N ASN A 207 -5.81 -20.92 -0.24
CA ASN A 207 -5.75 -22.15 -1.05
C ASN A 207 -4.46 -22.99 -0.75
N THR A 208 -4.50 -23.89 0.24
CA THR A 208 -3.45 -24.91 0.42
C THR A 208 -3.66 -26.15 -0.45
N ASP A 209 -4.80 -26.27 -1.13
CA ASP A 209 -5.11 -27.41 -1.98
C ASP A 209 -4.19 -27.48 -3.21
N GLY A 210 -3.82 -26.32 -3.77
CA GLY A 210 -2.78 -26.23 -4.79
C GLY A 210 -1.42 -26.70 -4.28
N LEU A 211 -0.97 -26.18 -3.13
CA LEU A 211 0.31 -26.57 -2.49
C LEU A 211 0.39 -28.08 -2.20
N ARG A 212 -0.73 -28.69 -1.84
CA ARG A 212 -0.81 -30.13 -1.57
C ARG A 212 -0.61 -30.98 -2.83
N SER A 213 -1.11 -30.53 -3.98
CA SER A 213 -0.93 -31.19 -5.28
C SER A 213 0.54 -31.25 -5.73
N TRP A 214 1.29 -30.15 -5.55
CA TRP A 214 2.72 -30.11 -5.93
C TRP A 214 3.62 -30.92 -4.97
N ILE A 215 3.21 -31.06 -3.71
CA ILE A 215 3.92 -31.89 -2.72
C ILE A 215 3.72 -33.38 -2.99
N ASP A 216 2.52 -33.80 -3.43
CA ASP A 216 2.25 -35.20 -3.78
C ASP A 216 2.95 -35.64 -5.08
N GLU A 217 3.08 -34.75 -6.08
CA GLU A 217 3.82 -35.05 -7.32
C GLU A 217 5.32 -35.27 -7.07
N GLY A 218 5.91 -34.59 -6.08
CA GLY A 218 7.31 -34.79 -5.70
C GLY A 218 7.58 -36.11 -4.96
N GLN A 219 6.55 -36.73 -4.35
CA GLN A 219 6.70 -38.02 -3.66
C GLN A 219 6.59 -39.22 -4.60
N HIS A 220 5.91 -39.09 -5.74
CA HIS A 220 5.79 -40.19 -6.71
C HIS A 220 7.03 -40.40 -7.60
N ILE A 221 7.95 -39.43 -7.66
CA ILE A 221 9.15 -39.53 -8.52
C ILE A 221 10.28 -40.37 -7.87
N ASN A 222 10.20 -40.64 -6.56
CA ASN A 222 11.27 -41.31 -5.81
C ASN A 222 11.06 -42.81 -5.55
N HIS A 223 10.07 -43.45 -6.19
CA HIS A 223 9.79 -44.88 -5.96
C HIS A 223 9.99 -45.82 -7.16
N ASP A 224 10.41 -45.29 -8.32
CA ASP A 224 10.74 -46.10 -9.51
C ASP A 224 12.22 -45.99 -9.89
N THR A 225 13.09 -46.54 -9.04
CA THR A 225 14.46 -47.02 -9.36
C THR A 225 14.82 -48.17 -8.45
#